data_AF-Q8YCA9-F1
#
_entry.id   AF-Q8YCA9-F1
#
_cell.length_a   1.000
_cell.length_b   1.000
_cell.length_c   1.000
_cell.angle_alpha   90.00
_cell.angle_beta   90.00
_cell.angle_gamma   90.00
#
_symmetry.space_group_name_H-M   'P 1'
#
loop_
_entity.id
_entity.type
_entity.pdbx_description
1 polymer ?
#
loop_
_entity_poly.entity_id
_entity_poly.type
_entity_poly.pdbx_seq_one_letter_code
_entity_poly.pdbx_strand_id
1 'polypeptide(L)'
;MIEQRPVSNLIGHLILILGIIIVAFPIYYTFVASSMTSTQIIRPPISLLPGDHLVENYREAIFGGVERVVGVSLERLLWNSFVVAMAIAVGKIIISFMSAFGSCSFAFRCACSSSG
;
A
#
# COMPACT_ATOMS: atom_id res chain seq x y z
N MET A 1 18.13 10.79 -29.13
CA MET A 1 18.68 12.11 -28.75
C MET A 1 17.69 12.72 -27.76
N ILE A 2 17.95 12.62 -26.46
CA ILE A 2 17.13 13.32 -25.44
C ILE A 2 17.49 14.80 -25.57
N GLU A 3 16.52 15.59 -26.00
CA GLU A 3 16.62 17.04 -25.90
C GLU A 3 16.57 17.38 -24.41
N GLN A 4 17.74 17.62 -23.82
CA GLN A 4 17.85 18.01 -22.41
C GLN A 4 17.30 19.43 -22.28
N ARG A 5 15.97 19.56 -22.18
CA ARG A 5 15.30 20.81 -21.85
C ARG A 5 15.32 20.94 -20.33
N PRO A 6 16.26 21.71 -19.73
CA PRO A 6 16.47 21.70 -18.28
C PRO A 6 15.21 22.10 -17.50
N VAL A 7 14.38 22.96 -18.09
CA VAL A 7 13.10 23.39 -17.53
C VAL A 7 12.08 22.25 -17.48
N SER A 8 12.00 21.42 -18.53
CA SER A 8 11.05 20.29 -18.56
C SER A 8 11.42 19.21 -17.54
N ASN A 9 12.70 18.98 -17.32
CA ASN A 9 13.18 18.02 -16.30
C ASN A 9 12.93 18.53 -14.87
N LEU A 10 13.08 19.83 -14.63
CA LEU A 10 12.79 20.44 -13.33
C LEU A 10 11.30 20.37 -13.00
N ILE A 11 10.43 20.68 -13.97
CA ILE A 11 8.97 20.56 -13.82
C ILE A 11 8.57 19.11 -13.51
N GLY A 12 9.17 18.13 -14.20
CA GLY A 12 8.95 16.72 -13.92
C GLY A 12 9.32 16.33 -12.48
N HIS A 13 10.47 16.78 -11.99
CA HIS A 13 10.88 16.55 -10.60
C HIS A 13 9.95 17.20 -9.59
N LEU A 14 9.52 18.45 -9.82
CA LEU A 14 8.59 19.15 -8.93
C LEU A 14 7.24 18.44 -8.84
N ILE A 15 6.71 17.96 -9.96
CA ILE A 15 5.44 17.20 -9.98
C ILE A 15 5.59 15.87 -9.24
N LEU A 16 6.71 15.17 -9.44
CA LEU A 16 6.99 13.92 -8.72
C LEU A 16 7.11 14.15 -7.21
N ILE A 17 7.84 15.19 -6.79
CA ILE A 17 7.98 15.55 -5.36
C ILE A 17 6.62 15.92 -4.77
N LEU A 18 5.82 16.72 -5.48
CA LEU A 18 4.48 17.09 -5.03
C LEU A 18 3.57 15.86 -4.90
N GLY A 19 3.62 14.94 -5.87
CA GLY A 19 2.90 13.67 -5.81
C GLY A 19 3.31 12.83 -4.60
N ILE A 20 4.60 12.74 -4.30
CA ILE A 20 5.12 12.03 -3.12
C ILE A 20 4.58 12.68 -1.83
N ILE A 21 4.61 14.01 -1.72
CA ILE A 21 4.13 14.72 -0.53
C ILE A 21 2.64 14.44 -0.29
N ILE A 22 1.81 14.50 -1.33
CA ILE A 22 0.36 14.26 -1.23
C ILE A 22 0.06 12.82 -0.76
N VAL A 23 0.81 11.83 -1.26
CA VAL A 23 0.64 10.42 -0.90
C VAL A 23 1.24 10.09 0.48
N ALA A 24 2.35 10.73 0.85
CA ALA A 24 3.03 10.51 2.12
C ALA A 24 2.28 11.15 3.30
N PHE A 25 1.59 12.27 3.07
CA PHE A 25 0.83 12.98 4.11
C PHE A 25 -0.17 12.09 4.88
N PRO A 26 -1.07 11.31 4.24
CA PRO A 26 -1.99 10.44 4.98
C PRO A 26 -1.25 9.34 5.75
N ILE A 27 -0.12 8.84 5.25
CA ILE A 27 0.71 7.84 5.94
C ILE A 27 1.35 8.44 7.19
N TYR A 28 1.85 9.67 7.10
CA TYR A 28 2.36 10.40 8.27
C TYR A 28 1.25 10.64 9.30
N TYR A 29 0.06 11.02 8.84
CA TYR A 29 -1.10 11.22 9.72
C TYR A 29 -1.51 9.95 10.47
N THR A 30 -1.57 8.80 9.78
CA THR A 30 -1.88 7.51 10.44
C THR A 30 -0.77 7.08 11.41
N PHE A 31 0.48 7.38 11.10
CA PHE A 31 1.61 7.13 12.00
C PHE A 31 1.52 7.96 13.28
N VAL A 32 1.25 9.27 13.17
CA VAL A 32 1.02 10.14 14.34
C VAL A 32 -0.22 9.67 15.12
N ALA A 33 -1.30 9.28 14.44
CA ALA A 33 -2.49 8.74 15.10
C ALA A 33 -2.20 7.41 15.84
N SER A 34 -1.37 6.52 15.28
CA SER A 34 -0.96 5.27 15.94
C SER A 34 -0.10 5.49 17.19
N SER A 35 0.48 6.69 17.34
CA SER A 35 1.25 7.11 18.51
C SER A 35 0.37 7.58 19.68
N MET A 36 -0.92 7.84 19.43
CA MET A 36 -1.85 8.41 20.40
C MET A 36 -2.80 7.34 20.96
N THR A 37 -3.07 7.39 22.26
CA THR A 37 -4.00 6.48 22.95
C THR A 37 -5.44 6.64 22.45
N SER A 38 -6.21 5.54 22.37
CA SER A 38 -7.61 5.51 21.89
C SER A 38 -8.57 6.42 22.67
N THR A 39 -8.21 6.81 23.90
CA THR A 39 -8.95 7.76 24.75
C THR A 39 -8.80 9.23 24.33
N GLN A 40 -7.74 9.60 23.59
CA GLN A 40 -7.53 10.95 23.04
C GLN A 40 -8.23 11.17 21.70
N ILE A 41 -8.65 10.11 21.00
CA ILE A 41 -9.41 10.21 19.75
C ILE A 41 -10.82 10.80 19.99
N ILE A 42 -11.36 10.64 21.20
CA ILE A 42 -12.73 11.04 21.57
C ILE A 42 -12.80 12.50 22.07
N ARG A 43 -11.66 13.14 22.42
CA ARG A 43 -11.61 14.51 22.94
C ARG A 43 -10.57 15.35 22.17
N PRO A 44 -10.96 16.08 21.10
CA PRO A 44 -10.06 16.96 20.35
C PRO A 44 -9.59 18.13 21.26
N PRO A 45 -8.34 18.62 21.15
CA PRO A 45 -7.54 18.77 19.92
C PRO A 45 -6.41 17.74 19.73
N ILE A 46 -6.34 17.16 18.54
CA ILE A 46 -5.23 16.31 18.10
C ILE A 46 -3.99 17.16 17.80
N SER A 47 -2.94 17.00 18.61
CA SER A 47 -1.64 17.63 18.34
C SER A 47 -0.91 16.86 17.23
N LEU A 48 -0.36 17.57 16.25
CA LEU A 48 0.44 17.01 15.14
C LEU A 48 1.83 16.48 15.57
N LEU A 49 2.09 16.44 16.86
CA LEU A 49 3.33 15.97 17.47
C LEU A 49 3.16 14.50 17.89
N PRO A 50 4.11 13.61 17.56
CA PRO A 50 4.07 12.21 18.01
C PRO A 50 4.10 12.17 19.55
N GLY A 51 3.17 11.44 20.16
CA GLY A 51 3.09 11.29 21.61
C GLY A 51 4.09 10.27 22.17
N ASP A 52 4.41 10.40 23.47
CA ASP A 52 5.35 9.53 24.22
C ASP A 52 4.89 8.07 24.42
N HIS A 53 3.64 7.73 24.08
CA HIS A 53 3.05 6.42 24.35
C HIS A 53 3.23 5.40 23.21
N LEU A 54 4.09 5.68 22.22
CA LEU A 54 4.37 4.78 21.09
C LEU A 54 4.77 3.37 21.54
N VAL A 55 5.74 3.25 22.43
CA VAL A 55 6.30 1.94 22.83
C VAL A 55 5.27 1.08 23.59
N GLU A 56 4.46 1.71 24.44
CA GLU A 56 3.43 1.00 25.22
C GLU A 56 2.29 0.50 24.31
N ASN A 57 1.84 1.31 23.35
CA ASN A 57 0.82 0.91 22.38
C ASN A 57 1.30 -0.21 21.46
N TYR A 58 2.54 -0.18 20.99
CA TYR A 58 3.10 -1.27 20.17
C TYR A 58 3.28 -2.55 20.97
N ARG A 59 3.73 -2.44 22.24
CA ARG A 59 3.88 -3.61 23.12
C ARG A 59 2.53 -4.23 23.45
N GLU A 60 1.52 -3.42 23.76
CA GLU A 60 0.17 -3.89 24.01
C GLU A 60 -0.45 -4.47 22.73
N ALA A 61 -0.30 -3.83 21.56
CA ALA A 61 -0.79 -4.37 20.28
C ALA A 61 -0.18 -5.74 19.93
N ILE A 62 1.11 -5.95 20.19
CA ILE A 62 1.83 -7.18 19.87
C ILE A 62 1.58 -8.29 20.91
N PHE A 63 1.50 -7.96 22.21
CA PHE A 63 1.53 -8.96 23.28
C PHE A 63 0.24 -9.12 24.10
N GLY A 64 -0.77 -8.24 24.03
CA GLY A 64 -1.95 -8.42 24.92
C GLY A 64 -3.23 -7.60 24.69
N GLY A 65 -3.24 -6.60 23.81
CA GLY A 65 -4.33 -5.63 23.69
C GLY A 65 -5.35 -5.91 22.59
N VAL A 66 -4.94 -6.55 21.48
CA VAL A 66 -5.84 -6.77 20.32
C VAL A 66 -6.89 -7.84 20.60
N GLU A 67 -6.57 -8.80 21.48
CA GLU A 67 -7.52 -9.82 21.95
C GLU A 67 -8.72 -9.19 22.67
N ARG A 68 -8.53 -8.04 23.32
CA ARG A 68 -9.56 -7.33 24.10
C ARG A 68 -10.50 -6.47 23.25
N VAL A 69 -10.07 -6.04 22.05
CA VAL A 69 -10.84 -5.13 21.18
C VAL A 69 -11.60 -5.88 20.09
N VAL A 70 -11.03 -6.98 19.56
CA VAL A 70 -11.59 -7.70 18.40
C VAL A 70 -11.91 -9.17 18.72
N GLY A 71 -11.47 -9.68 19.88
CA GLY A 71 -11.70 -11.08 20.28
C GLY A 71 -10.90 -12.11 19.47
N VAL A 72 -9.95 -11.65 18.65
CA VAL A 72 -9.10 -12.48 17.79
C VAL A 72 -7.66 -12.01 17.94
N SER A 73 -6.73 -12.95 18.10
CA SER A 73 -5.30 -12.65 18.23
C SER A 73 -4.75 -11.97 16.96
N LEU A 74 -3.93 -10.93 17.15
CA LEU A 74 -3.32 -10.15 16.05
C LEU A 74 -2.55 -11.07 15.08
N GLU A 75 -1.83 -12.05 15.63
CA GLU A 75 -1.11 -13.07 14.87
C GLU A 75 -2.00 -13.79 13.85
N ARG A 76 -3.24 -14.13 14.23
CA ARG A 76 -4.17 -14.88 13.38
C ARG A 76 -4.76 -13.99 12.30
N LEU A 77 -4.96 -12.71 12.62
CA LEU A 77 -5.46 -11.70 11.70
C LEU A 77 -4.42 -11.36 10.61
N LEU A 78 -3.15 -11.25 11.02
CA LEU A 78 -2.01 -11.11 10.11
C LEU A 78 -1.80 -12.36 9.26
N TRP A 79 -1.88 -13.56 9.87
CA TRP A 79 -1.69 -14.82 9.15
C TRP A 79 -2.78 -15.05 8.09
N ASN A 80 -4.05 -14.77 8.40
CA ASN A 80 -5.14 -14.90 7.44
C ASN A 80 -4.95 -13.98 6.23
N SER A 81 -4.69 -12.68 6.49
CA SER A 81 -4.43 -11.70 5.42
C SER A 81 -3.22 -12.06 4.58
N PHE A 82 -2.16 -12.59 5.21
CA PHE A 82 -0.96 -13.05 4.53
C PHE A 82 -1.24 -14.22 3.57
N VAL A 83 -1.97 -15.24 4.05
CA VAL A 83 -2.33 -16.40 3.22
C VAL A 83 -3.20 -15.97 2.04
N VAL A 84 -4.20 -15.12 2.27
CA VAL A 84 -5.07 -14.61 1.20
C VAL A 84 -4.28 -13.78 0.19
N ALA A 85 -3.43 -12.86 0.64
CA ALA A 85 -2.61 -12.04 -0.25
C ALA A 85 -1.64 -12.88 -1.08
N MET A 86 -0.97 -13.87 -0.47
CA MET A 86 -0.08 -14.80 -1.17
C MET A 86 -0.83 -15.65 -2.20
N ALA A 87 -2.00 -16.17 -1.85
CA ALA A 87 -2.82 -16.96 -2.76
C ALA A 87 -3.23 -16.14 -4.01
N ILE A 88 -3.67 -14.89 -3.81
CA ILE A 88 -4.05 -14.00 -4.92
C ILE A 88 -2.83 -13.63 -5.78
N ALA A 89 -1.69 -13.30 -5.15
CA ALA A 89 -0.47 -12.95 -5.85
C ALA A 89 0.01 -14.10 -6.75
N VAL A 90 0.11 -15.32 -6.21
CA VAL A 90 0.51 -16.51 -6.96
C VAL A 90 -0.52 -16.84 -8.06
N GLY A 91 -1.82 -16.73 -7.76
CA GLY A 91 -2.88 -16.92 -8.74
C GLY A 91 -2.75 -15.97 -9.93
N LYS A 92 -2.52 -14.67 -9.69
CA LYS A 92 -2.29 -13.68 -10.75
C LYS A 92 -1.06 -14.00 -11.58
N ILE A 93 0.02 -14.45 -10.95
CA ILE A 93 1.26 -14.82 -11.64
C ILE A 93 1.00 -15.99 -12.60
N ILE A 94 0.34 -17.05 -12.13
CA ILE A 94 0.03 -18.24 -12.95
C ILE A 94 -0.86 -17.87 -14.13
N ILE A 95 -1.95 -17.10 -13.92
CA ILE A 95 -2.85 -16.67 -14.99
C ILE A 95 -2.11 -15.80 -16.02
N SER A 96 -1.26 -14.87 -15.55
CA SER A 96 -0.46 -14.02 -16.43
C SER A 96 0.52 -14.85 -17.27
N PHE A 97 1.20 -15.83 -16.67
CA PHE A 97 2.13 -16.71 -17.38
C PHE A 97 1.42 -17.61 -18.39
N MET A 98 0.30 -18.22 -18.01
CA MET A 98 -0.48 -19.06 -18.92
C MET A 98 -0.99 -18.27 -20.13
N SER A 99 -1.46 -17.03 -19.92
CA SER A 99 -1.88 -16.13 -21.00
C SER A 99 -0.73 -15.76 -21.94
N ALA A 100 0.43 -15.41 -21.39
CA ALA A 100 1.62 -15.08 -22.18
C ALA A 100 2.12 -16.27 -23.01
N PHE A 101 2.16 -17.48 -22.42
CA PHE A 101 2.60 -18.69 -23.10
C PHE A 101 1.63 -19.12 -24.22
N GLY A 102 0.31 -19.00 -23.97
CA GLY A 102 -0.72 -19.27 -24.96
C GLY A 102 -0.69 -18.32 -26.15
N SER A 103 -0.44 -17.02 -25.90
CA SER A 103 -0.32 -16.00 -26.96
C SER A 103 0.93 -16.21 -27.83
N CYS A 104 2.04 -16.67 -27.24
CA CYS A 104 3.31 -16.80 -27.97
C CYS A 104 3.38 -18.06 -28.86
N SER A 105 2.72 -19.16 -28.46
CA SER A 105 2.76 -20.42 -29.23
C SER A 105 1.71 -20.52 -30.34
N PHE A 106 0.65 -19.72 -30.30
CA PHE A 106 -0.39 -19.72 -31.33
C PHE A 106 -0.55 -18.33 -31.96
N ALA A 107 0.12 -18.12 -33.10
CA ALA A 107 -0.16 -17.02 -34.00
C ALA A 107 -1.55 -17.21 -34.64
N PHE A 108 -2.62 -16.89 -33.89
CA PHE A 108 -3.97 -16.89 -34.45
C PHE A 108 -4.15 -15.67 -35.37
N ARG A 109 -4.34 -16.01 -36.65
CA ARG A 109 -4.56 -15.24 -37.88
C ARG A 109 -5.64 -14.12 -37.82
N CYS A 110 -6.28 -13.82 -36.70
CA CYS A 110 -7.52 -13.00 -36.69
C CYS A 110 -7.36 -11.50 -36.40
N ALA A 111 -6.15 -10.94 -36.33
CA ALA A 111 -5.97 -9.48 -36.18
C ALA A 111 -5.76 -8.72 -37.51
N CYS A 112 -5.74 -9.42 -38.65
CA CYS A 112 -5.46 -8.82 -39.97
C CYS A 112 -6.63 -8.94 -40.96
N SER A 113 -7.86 -8.65 -40.52
CA SER A 113 -9.05 -8.60 -41.40
C SER A 113 -10.00 -7.43 -41.03
N SER A 114 -9.45 -6.28 -40.66
CA SER A 114 -10.24 -5.04 -40.43
C SER A 114 -9.45 -3.77 -40.79
N SER A 115 -8.64 -3.83 -41.85
CA SER A 115 -8.12 -2.65 -42.53
C SER A 115 -7.96 -2.98 -44.00
N GLY A 116 -9.10 -2.94 -44.69
CA GLY A 116 -9.24 -2.96 -46.15
C GLY A 116 -10.34 -1.97 -46.50
#